data_AF-A0AA39I947-F1
#
_entry.id   AF-A0AA39I947-F1
#
_cell.length_a   1.000
_cell.length_b   1.000
_cell.length_c   1.000
_cell.angle_alpha   90.00
_cell.angle_beta   90.00
_cell.angle_gamma   90.00
#
_symmetry.space_group_name_H-M   'P 1'
#
loop_
_entity.id
_entity.type
_entity.pdbx_description
1 polymer ?
#
loop_
_entity_poly.entity_id
_entity_poly.type
_entity_poly.pdbx_seq_one_letter_code
_entity_poly.pdbx_strand_id
1 'polypeptide(L)'
;MFSSSRSLILLALCGLAVYSLPVPTDGDIKSIYDILPENIKKFYQNLTPEDVKVFESFGNSTLSAQEIYEQIKVKSPQLFQRMNAMAKSIAAKIDTLSDESKSYLNSLIEQFKSMRNVDGDKFADQLVGKLSKAKSLSAKARGEILKAFPTLTPIFDDGNSMTS
;
A
#
# COMPACT_ATOMS: atom_id res chain seq x y z
N MET A 1 -1.75 -0.71 -25.05
CA MET A 1 -0.75 -1.18 -24.07
C MET A 1 -1.10 -0.60 -22.71
N PHE A 2 -1.86 -1.35 -21.89
CA PHE A 2 -2.23 -0.91 -20.54
C PHE A 2 -1.05 -1.21 -19.60
N SER A 3 -0.34 -0.15 -19.19
CA SER A 3 0.88 -0.22 -18.39
C SER A 3 0.75 -1.15 -17.19
N SER A 4 1.62 -2.16 -17.16
CA SER A 4 1.80 -3.13 -16.08
C SER A 4 1.87 -2.47 -14.70
N SER A 5 2.32 -1.22 -14.59
CA SER A 5 2.39 -0.47 -13.32
C SER A 5 1.07 -0.34 -12.56
N ARG A 6 -0.08 -0.32 -13.26
CA ARG A 6 -1.41 -0.10 -12.61
C ARG A 6 -1.92 -1.33 -11.86
N SER A 7 -1.79 -2.51 -12.46
CA SER A 7 -2.13 -3.79 -11.83
C SER A 7 -1.21 -4.11 -10.63
N LEU A 8 -0.02 -3.52 -10.61
CA LEU A 8 1.02 -3.81 -9.62
C LEU A 8 0.87 -2.96 -8.34
N ILE A 9 0.37 -1.73 -8.42
CA ILE A 9 -0.01 -0.92 -7.23
C ILE A 9 -1.18 -1.56 -6.47
N LEU A 10 -2.11 -2.18 -7.21
CA LEU A 10 -3.29 -2.85 -6.66
C LEU A 10 -2.91 -4.06 -5.79
N LEU A 11 -1.85 -4.77 -6.19
CA LEU A 11 -1.32 -5.92 -5.46
C LEU A 11 -0.69 -5.52 -4.12
N ALA A 12 0.21 -4.54 -4.13
CA ALA A 12 0.91 -4.03 -2.95
C ALA A 12 -0.05 -3.71 -1.80
N LEU A 13 -1.23 -3.21 -2.15
CA LEU A 13 -2.20 -2.70 -1.20
C LEU A 13 -3.17 -3.75 -0.67
N CYS A 14 -3.27 -4.93 -1.28
CA CYS A 14 -4.16 -6.01 -0.82
C CYS A 14 -3.55 -6.92 0.25
N GLY A 15 -2.23 -6.85 0.48
CA GLY A 15 -1.54 -7.69 1.47
C GLY A 15 -2.02 -7.51 2.91
N LEU A 16 -2.62 -6.36 3.24
CA LEU A 16 -3.20 -6.09 4.57
C LEU A 16 -4.67 -6.52 4.68
N ALA A 17 -5.36 -6.80 3.58
CA ALA A 17 -6.78 -7.20 3.60
C ALA A 17 -6.99 -8.61 4.14
N VAL A 18 -5.96 -9.46 4.15
CA VAL A 18 -6.01 -10.78 4.80
C VAL A 18 -5.94 -10.67 6.34
N TYR A 19 -5.55 -9.50 6.87
CA TYR A 19 -5.58 -9.18 8.30
C TYR A 19 -6.85 -8.41 8.73
N SER A 20 -7.91 -8.39 7.90
CA SER A 20 -9.24 -7.91 8.30
C SER A 20 -9.84 -8.95 9.26
N LEU A 21 -10.06 -8.70 10.55
CA LEU A 21 -10.83 -7.64 11.20
C LEU A 21 -10.31 -7.49 12.65
N PRO A 22 -10.26 -6.30 13.30
CA PRO A 22 -10.71 -4.93 12.99
C PRO A 22 -9.54 -4.01 12.55
N VAL A 23 -9.78 -2.70 12.32
CA VAL A 23 -8.68 -1.71 12.17
C VAL A 23 -7.67 -1.96 13.30
N PRO A 24 -6.38 -2.18 12.98
CA PRO A 24 -5.38 -2.50 13.99
C PRO A 24 -5.38 -1.39 15.04
N THR A 25 -5.70 -1.75 16.29
CA THR A 25 -5.82 -0.81 17.40
C THR A 25 -4.52 -0.63 18.18
N ASP A 26 -3.54 -1.51 17.97
CA ASP A 26 -2.25 -1.49 18.65
C ASP A 26 -1.14 -2.16 17.79
N GLY A 27 0.12 -2.02 18.20
CA GLY A 27 1.30 -2.66 17.59
C GLY A 27 1.80 -2.06 16.27
N ASP A 28 2.82 -2.69 15.69
CA ASP A 28 3.51 -2.21 14.47
C ASP A 28 2.59 -2.13 13.25
N ILE A 29 1.59 -3.00 13.19
CA ILE A 29 0.58 -3.01 12.12
C ILE A 29 -0.29 -1.75 12.17
N LYS A 30 -0.57 -1.19 13.36
CA LYS A 30 -1.26 0.10 13.49
C LYS A 30 -0.38 1.25 13.01
N SER A 31 0.89 1.26 13.39
CA SER A 31 1.85 2.27 12.91
C SER A 31 1.94 2.28 11.39
N ILE A 32 1.91 1.11 10.76
CA ILE A 32 1.85 0.98 9.29
C ILE A 32 0.52 1.46 8.73
N TYR A 33 -0.60 1.10 9.35
CA TYR A 33 -1.92 1.59 8.93
C TYR A 33 -1.98 3.12 8.97
N ASP A 34 -1.44 3.74 10.02
CA ASP A 34 -1.49 5.19 10.25
C ASP A 34 -0.72 6.01 9.21
N ILE A 35 0.33 5.44 8.61
CA ILE A 35 1.09 6.12 7.54
C ILE A 35 0.47 5.92 6.14
N LEU A 36 -0.51 5.02 5.99
CA LEU A 36 -1.14 4.77 4.68
C LEU A 36 -1.80 6.06 4.16
N PRO A 37 -1.62 6.39 2.86
CA PRO A 37 -2.35 7.45 2.20
C PRO A 37 -3.87 7.36 2.44
N GLU A 38 -4.53 8.51 2.64
CA GLU A 38 -5.96 8.56 2.96
C GLU A 38 -6.84 7.77 1.98
N ASN A 39 -6.50 7.76 0.70
CA ASN A 39 -7.25 7.05 -0.31
C ASN A 39 -7.20 5.52 -0.10
N ILE A 40 -6.13 5.00 0.52
CA ILE A 40 -6.01 3.59 0.92
C ILE A 40 -6.82 3.35 2.19
N LYS A 41 -6.68 4.23 3.20
CA LYS A 41 -7.50 4.14 4.43
C LYS A 41 -8.99 4.15 4.12
N LYS A 42 -9.43 5.07 3.25
CA LYS A 42 -10.82 5.16 2.76
C LYS A 42 -11.24 3.90 2.01
N PHE A 43 -10.37 3.29 1.22
CA PHE A 43 -10.67 2.01 0.57
C PHE A 43 -10.94 0.92 1.62
N TYR A 44 -10.06 0.77 2.61
CA TYR A 44 -10.23 -0.17 3.72
C TYR A 44 -11.49 0.06 4.54
N GLN A 45 -11.80 1.32 4.87
CA GLN A 45 -13.00 1.69 5.63
C GLN A 45 -14.30 1.44 4.87
N ASN A 46 -14.25 1.42 3.54
CA ASN A 46 -15.42 1.16 2.69
C ASN A 46 -15.50 -0.30 2.24
N LEU A 47 -14.67 -1.20 2.78
CA LEU A 47 -14.81 -2.63 2.53
C LEU A 47 -16.06 -3.16 3.22
N THR A 48 -16.90 -3.82 2.43
CA THR A 48 -18.06 -4.55 2.95
C THR A 48 -17.64 -5.93 3.45
N PRO A 49 -18.47 -6.59 4.29
CA PRO A 49 -18.21 -7.98 4.67
C PRO A 49 -18.08 -8.94 3.47
N GLU A 50 -18.76 -8.65 2.35
CA GLU A 50 -18.65 -9.43 1.12
C GLU A 50 -17.29 -9.24 0.45
N ASP A 51 -16.76 -8.01 0.44
CA ASP A 51 -15.42 -7.74 -0.08
C ASP A 51 -14.35 -8.46 0.74
N VAL A 52 -14.51 -8.48 2.06
CA VAL A 52 -13.60 -9.21 2.97
C VAL A 52 -13.61 -10.70 2.64
N LYS A 53 -14.78 -11.32 2.46
CA LYS A 53 -14.88 -12.73 2.04
C LYS A 53 -14.18 -13.02 0.71
N VAL A 54 -14.22 -12.07 -0.23
CA VAL A 54 -13.48 -12.20 -1.49
C VAL A 54 -11.98 -12.24 -1.21
N PHE A 55 -11.44 -11.35 -0.37
CA PHE A 55 -10.02 -11.37 0.00
C PHE A 55 -9.63 -12.63 0.78
N GLU A 56 -10.43 -13.04 1.77
CA GLU A 56 -10.21 -14.26 2.56
C GLU A 56 -10.16 -15.51 1.68
N SER A 57 -10.95 -15.56 0.60
CA SER A 57 -10.94 -16.68 -0.36
C SER A 57 -9.56 -16.88 -1.03
N PHE A 58 -8.68 -15.88 -0.96
CA PHE A 58 -7.33 -15.93 -1.49
C PHE A 58 -6.23 -16.02 -0.41
N GLY A 59 -6.56 -15.97 0.88
CA GLY A 59 -5.57 -15.89 1.97
C GLY A 59 -4.53 -17.02 1.97
N ASN A 60 -4.95 -18.24 1.59
CA ASN A 60 -4.07 -19.42 1.48
C ASN A 60 -3.77 -19.79 0.02
N SER A 61 -4.05 -18.90 -0.93
CA SER A 61 -3.90 -19.20 -2.35
C SER A 61 -2.43 -19.13 -2.79
N THR A 62 -2.02 -20.10 -3.60
CA THR A 62 -0.72 -20.08 -4.30
C THR A 62 -0.74 -19.24 -5.57
N LEU A 63 -1.93 -18.81 -6.02
CA LEU A 63 -2.11 -17.95 -7.19
C LEU A 63 -1.21 -16.73 -7.08
N SER A 64 -0.63 -16.28 -8.18
CA SER A 64 0.09 -15.02 -8.23
C SER A 64 -0.82 -13.82 -7.98
N ALA A 65 -0.17 -12.70 -7.71
CA ALA A 65 -0.78 -11.40 -7.57
C ALA A 65 -1.75 -11.02 -8.68
N GLN A 66 -1.28 -11.21 -9.91
CA GLN A 66 -1.99 -10.88 -11.12
C GLN A 66 -3.18 -11.82 -11.32
N GLU A 67 -3.02 -13.09 -10.95
CA GLU A 67 -4.11 -14.05 -10.98
C GLU A 67 -5.19 -13.70 -9.96
N ILE A 68 -4.83 -13.36 -8.71
CA ILE A 68 -5.80 -12.88 -7.71
C ILE A 68 -6.54 -11.64 -8.22
N TYR A 69 -5.83 -10.71 -8.84
CA TYR A 69 -6.43 -9.51 -9.41
C TYR A 69 -7.48 -9.81 -10.50
N GLU A 70 -7.16 -10.70 -11.44
CA GLU A 70 -8.13 -11.14 -12.44
C GLU A 70 -9.27 -11.97 -11.82
N GLN A 71 -9.02 -12.73 -10.76
CA GLN A 71 -10.07 -13.45 -10.03
C GLN A 71 -11.01 -12.49 -9.29
N ILE A 72 -10.51 -11.42 -8.67
CA ILE A 72 -11.32 -10.38 -8.04
C ILE A 72 -12.19 -9.68 -9.08
N LYS A 73 -11.64 -9.37 -10.27
CA LYS A 73 -12.41 -8.80 -11.38
C LYS A 73 -13.64 -9.63 -11.76
N VAL A 74 -13.51 -10.95 -11.74
CA VAL A 74 -14.60 -11.88 -12.06
C VAL A 74 -15.54 -12.06 -10.87
N LYS A 75 -15.03 -12.26 -9.65
CA LYS A 75 -15.84 -12.55 -8.45
C LYS A 75 -16.57 -11.33 -7.92
N SER A 76 -15.94 -10.16 -7.97
CA SER A 76 -16.52 -8.90 -7.50
C SER A 76 -16.07 -7.73 -8.39
N PRO A 77 -16.78 -7.49 -9.51
CA PRO A 77 -16.51 -6.37 -10.40
C PRO A 77 -16.56 -5.01 -9.69
N GLN A 78 -17.43 -4.86 -8.69
CA GLN A 78 -17.53 -3.62 -7.90
C GLN A 78 -16.30 -3.40 -7.02
N LEU A 79 -15.82 -4.44 -6.31
CA LEU A 79 -14.57 -4.37 -5.55
C LEU A 79 -13.41 -4.02 -6.46
N PHE A 80 -13.32 -4.69 -7.61
CA PHE A 80 -12.31 -4.43 -8.63
C PHE A 80 -12.32 -2.98 -9.13
N GLN A 81 -13.51 -2.40 -9.35
CA GLN A 81 -13.65 -1.00 -9.75
C GLN A 81 -13.16 -0.04 -8.66
N ARG A 82 -13.54 -0.28 -7.40
CA ARG A 82 -13.08 0.54 -6.25
C ARG A 82 -11.57 0.45 -6.07
N MET A 83 -11.01 -0.75 -6.17
CA MET A 83 -9.57 -0.98 -6.14
C MET A 83 -8.88 -0.18 -7.25
N ASN A 84 -9.33 -0.31 -8.51
CA ASN A 84 -8.78 0.42 -9.65
C ASN A 84 -8.85 1.94 -9.50
N ALA A 85 -9.95 2.46 -8.97
CA ALA A 85 -10.10 3.89 -8.73
C ALA A 85 -9.05 4.38 -7.71
N MET A 86 -8.86 3.64 -6.61
CA MET A 86 -7.83 3.93 -5.62
C MET A 86 -6.43 3.93 -6.24
N ALA A 87 -6.03 2.88 -6.96
CA ALA A 87 -4.69 2.80 -7.54
C ALA A 87 -4.45 3.85 -8.62
N LYS A 88 -5.45 4.16 -9.45
CA LYS A 88 -5.36 5.27 -10.42
C LYS A 88 -5.15 6.60 -9.72
N SER A 89 -5.83 6.84 -8.61
CA SER A 89 -5.66 8.07 -7.84
C SER A 89 -4.25 8.20 -7.26
N ILE A 90 -3.65 7.10 -6.78
CA ILE A 90 -2.26 7.11 -6.28
C ILE A 90 -1.29 7.32 -7.44
N ALA A 91 -1.44 6.55 -8.52
CA ALA A 91 -0.57 6.63 -9.68
C ALA A 91 -0.58 8.04 -10.27
N ALA A 92 -1.75 8.65 -10.42
CA ALA A 92 -1.87 10.02 -10.90
C ALA A 92 -1.13 11.03 -10.02
N LYS A 93 -1.15 10.86 -8.69
CA LYS A 93 -0.35 11.69 -7.77
C LYS A 93 1.15 11.48 -7.99
N ILE A 94 1.60 10.22 -8.06
CA ILE A 94 3.01 9.88 -8.29
C ILE A 94 3.49 10.45 -9.63
N ASP A 95 2.68 10.36 -10.68
CA ASP A 95 3.00 10.82 -12.04
C ASP A 95 3.29 12.35 -12.10
N THR A 96 2.81 13.12 -11.13
CA THR A 96 3.08 14.58 -11.04
C THR A 96 4.40 14.94 -10.35
N LEU A 97 5.07 14.00 -9.71
CA LEU A 97 6.28 14.27 -8.91
C LEU A 97 7.56 14.28 -9.78
N SER A 98 8.66 14.76 -9.20
CA SER A 98 9.99 14.63 -9.81
C SER A 98 10.44 13.16 -9.91
N ASP A 99 11.42 12.89 -10.77
CA ASP A 99 11.93 11.53 -11.01
C ASP A 99 12.50 10.88 -9.73
N GLU A 100 13.15 11.66 -8.88
CA GLU A 100 13.67 11.19 -7.59
C GLU A 100 12.53 10.72 -6.67
N SER A 101 11.50 11.55 -6.50
CA SER A 101 10.31 11.21 -5.70
C SER A 101 9.54 10.02 -6.28
N LYS A 102 9.38 9.97 -7.61
CA LYS A 102 8.74 8.86 -8.32
C LYS A 102 9.49 7.56 -8.11
N SER A 103 10.80 7.57 -8.31
CA SER A 103 11.66 6.39 -8.17
C SER A 103 11.54 5.81 -6.77
N TYR A 104 11.60 6.66 -5.75
CA TYR A 104 11.41 6.23 -4.37
C TYR A 104 10.04 5.60 -4.12
N LEU A 105 8.95 6.27 -4.49
CA LEU A 105 7.59 5.75 -4.28
C LEU A 105 7.32 4.46 -5.05
N ASN A 106 7.82 4.36 -6.29
CA ASN A 106 7.75 3.12 -7.07
C ASN A 106 8.53 1.99 -6.40
N SER A 107 9.69 2.27 -5.82
CA SER A 107 10.46 1.27 -5.07
C SER A 107 9.74 0.78 -3.82
N LEU A 108 8.95 1.64 -3.15
CA LEU A 108 8.09 1.24 -2.04
C LEU A 108 6.98 0.31 -2.54
N ILE A 109 6.28 0.69 -3.61
CA ILE A 109 5.25 -0.15 -4.24
C ILE A 109 5.82 -1.52 -4.61
N GLU A 110 7.03 -1.57 -5.18
CA GLU A 110 7.72 -2.81 -5.50
C GLU A 110 8.04 -3.68 -4.28
N GLN A 111 8.46 -3.07 -3.18
CA GLN A 111 8.65 -3.80 -1.93
C GLN A 111 7.32 -4.38 -1.44
N PHE A 112 6.24 -3.60 -1.39
CA PHE A 112 4.94 -4.11 -0.97
C PHE A 112 4.47 -5.29 -1.84
N LYS A 113 4.80 -5.29 -3.14
CA LYS A 113 4.49 -6.41 -4.03
C LYS A 113 5.28 -7.68 -3.71
N SER A 114 6.56 -7.55 -3.34
CA SER A 114 7.42 -8.70 -3.04
C SER A 114 7.13 -9.31 -1.68
N MET A 115 6.48 -8.55 -0.77
CA MET A 115 6.17 -8.98 0.59
C MET A 115 4.87 -9.78 0.74
N ARG A 116 4.32 -10.31 -0.35
CA ARG A 116 3.12 -11.14 -0.28
C ARG A 116 3.42 -12.46 0.43
N ASN A 117 2.62 -12.81 1.44
CA ASN A 117 2.78 -13.99 2.31
C ASN A 117 3.99 -13.92 3.25
N VAL A 118 4.51 -12.71 3.50
CA VAL A 118 5.47 -12.48 4.57
C VAL A 118 4.68 -12.33 5.87
N ASP A 119 5.16 -12.96 6.93
CA ASP A 119 4.63 -12.81 8.29
C ASP A 119 4.54 -11.32 8.69
N GLY A 120 3.55 -10.95 9.50
CA GLY A 120 3.24 -9.56 9.85
C GLY A 120 4.43 -8.78 10.42
N ASP A 121 5.24 -9.43 11.26
CA ASP A 121 6.41 -8.80 11.88
C ASP A 121 7.53 -8.59 10.86
N LYS A 122 7.78 -9.60 10.02
CA LYS A 122 8.75 -9.50 8.92
C LYS A 122 8.34 -8.48 7.86
N PHE A 123 7.03 -8.32 7.65
CA PHE A 123 6.48 -7.30 6.77
C PHE A 123 6.77 -5.90 7.33
N ALA A 124 6.54 -5.70 8.63
CA ALA A 124 6.84 -4.45 9.31
C ALA A 124 8.33 -4.11 9.22
N ASP A 125 9.22 -5.03 9.56
CA ASP A 125 10.67 -4.84 9.51
C ASP A 125 11.17 -4.43 8.11
N GLN A 126 10.72 -5.15 7.08
CA GLN A 126 11.13 -4.86 5.70
C GLN A 126 10.58 -3.53 5.20
N LEU A 127 9.37 -3.17 5.62
CA LEU A 127 8.77 -1.89 5.29
C LEU A 127 9.54 -0.76 5.97
N VAL A 128 9.76 -0.83 7.29
CA VAL A 128 10.56 0.16 8.05
C VAL A 128 11.95 0.32 7.42
N GLY A 129 12.61 -0.79 7.07
CA GLY A 129 13.90 -0.77 6.39
C GLY A 129 13.87 -0.02 5.05
N LYS A 130 12.82 -0.15 4.25
CA LYS A 130 12.66 0.63 3.00
C LYS A 130 12.28 2.08 3.25
N LEU A 131 11.42 2.32 4.23
CA LEU A 131 11.01 3.65 4.64
C LEU A 131 12.21 4.47 5.12
N SER A 132 13.18 3.86 5.80
CA SER A 132 14.43 4.52 6.21
C SER A 132 15.23 5.12 5.04
N LYS A 133 15.08 4.59 3.81
CA LYS A 133 15.71 5.16 2.60
C LYS A 133 15.10 6.52 2.21
N ALA A 134 13.99 6.93 2.81
CA ALA A 134 13.47 8.29 2.70
C ALA A 134 14.52 9.34 3.10
N LYS A 135 15.41 9.00 4.04
CA LYS A 135 16.43 9.91 4.57
C LYS A 135 17.52 10.26 3.55
N SER A 136 17.74 9.41 2.54
CA SER A 136 18.69 9.69 1.46
C SER A 136 18.12 10.59 0.36
N LEU A 137 16.84 10.94 0.43
CA LEU A 137 16.21 11.81 -0.57
C LEU A 137 16.55 13.27 -0.34
N SER A 138 16.64 14.02 -1.42
CA SER A 138 16.80 15.47 -1.38
C SER A 138 15.66 16.13 -0.62
N ALA A 139 15.93 17.29 0.01
CA ALA A 139 14.89 18.05 0.72
C ALA A 139 13.71 18.41 -0.20
N LYS A 140 14.00 18.66 -1.48
CA LYS A 140 12.99 18.89 -2.51
C LYS A 140 12.12 17.64 -2.74
N ALA A 141 12.73 16.48 -2.96
CA ALA A 141 12.01 15.24 -3.19
C ALA A 141 11.14 14.84 -1.99
N ARG A 142 11.65 15.02 -0.76
CA ARG A 142 10.88 14.84 0.48
C ARG A 142 9.68 15.77 0.55
N GLY A 143 9.87 17.06 0.29
CA GLY A 143 8.79 18.05 0.27
C GLY A 143 7.69 17.73 -0.75
N GLU A 144 8.06 17.27 -1.95
CA GLU A 144 7.11 16.84 -2.97
C GLU A 144 6.28 15.63 -2.52
N ILE A 145 6.93 14.62 -1.93
CA ILE A 145 6.26 13.42 -1.42
C ILE A 145 5.29 13.79 -0.29
N LEU A 146 5.73 14.58 0.69
CA LEU A 146 4.89 14.99 1.82
C LEU A 146 3.71 15.85 1.38
N LYS A 147 3.88 16.69 0.35
CA LYS A 147 2.78 17.45 -0.22
C LYS A 147 1.74 16.55 -0.91
N ALA A 148 2.18 15.51 -1.61
CA ALA A 148 1.29 14.57 -2.29
C ALA A 148 0.62 13.56 -1.33
N PHE A 149 1.35 13.16 -0.30
CA PHE A 149 0.99 12.15 0.69
C PHE A 149 1.35 12.60 2.12
N PRO A 150 0.57 13.53 2.72
CA PRO A 150 0.87 14.09 4.03
C PRO A 150 0.92 13.05 5.16
N THR A 151 0.22 11.93 5.01
CA THR A 151 0.23 10.82 5.98
C THR A 151 1.61 10.17 6.12
N LEU A 152 2.51 10.36 5.15
CA LEU A 152 3.87 9.84 5.23
C LEU A 152 4.78 10.70 6.11
N THR A 153 4.33 11.87 6.61
CA THR A 153 5.13 12.76 7.48
C THR A 153 5.91 12.03 8.58
N PRO A 154 5.33 11.09 9.34
CA PRO A 154 6.04 10.36 10.40
C PRO A 154 7.26 9.55 9.92
N ILE A 155 7.35 9.26 8.62
CA ILE A 155 8.46 8.54 8.00
C ILE A 155 9.64 9.47 7.72
N PHE A 156 9.35 10.75 7.48
CA PHE A 156 10.32 11.77 7.08
C PHE A 156 10.74 12.68 8.25
N ASP A 157 9.91 12.78 9.29
CA ASP A 157 10.25 13.44 10.55
C ASP A 157 11.03 12.49 11.45
N ASP A 158 12.27 12.87 11.80
CA ASP A 158 13.15 12.17 12.74
C ASP A 158 12.64 12.23 14.21
N GLY A 159 11.35 12.52 14.46
CA GLY A 159 10.84 12.98 15.76
C GLY A 159 9.88 12.07 16.52
N ASN A 160 9.36 10.97 15.97
CA ASN A 160 8.47 10.09 16.75
C ASN A 160 8.56 8.63 16.29
N SER A 161 9.52 7.92 16.90
CA SER A 161 9.40 6.52 17.36
C SER A 161 8.37 5.63 16.64
N MET A 162 8.82 4.92 15.61
CA MET A 162 8.40 3.52 15.39
C MET A 162 9.16 2.58 16.35
N THR A 163 9.37 3.03 17.58
CA THR A 163 10.06 2.32 18.67
C THR A 163 9.42 2.75 19.97
N SER A 164 8.29 2.16 20.33
CA SER A 164 7.81 2.03 21.71
C SER A 164 6.75 0.95 21.75
#